data_AF-A0A2K5LR12-F1
#
_entry.id   AF-A0A2K5LR12-F1
#
_cell.length_a   1.000
_cell.length_b   1.000
_cell.length_c   1.000
_cell.angle_alpha   90.00
_cell.angle_beta   90.00
_cell.angle_gamma   90.00
#
_symmetry.space_group_name_H-M   'P 1'
#
loop_
_entity.id
_entity.type
_entity.pdbx_description
1 polymer ?
#
loop_
_entity_poly.entity_id
_entity_poly.type
_entity_poly.pdbx_seq_one_letter_code
_entity_poly.pdbx_strand_id
1 'polypeptide(L)'
;MEERKLLHSFLAKSQDELPPRRMKDSYIEVLLPLGSEPELREKYLTVQNTVRFGRILEDLDSLGVLTCYMHNKIHSAKMSPLSIVTALVDKIGNLSPEQTLSLSGHTSMEVKMQMFQAGICKSTHP
;
A
#
# COMPACT_ATOMS: atom_id res chain seq x y z
N MET A 1 3.46 -3.30 -28.79
CA MET A 1 2.01 -3.01 -28.86
C MET A 1 1.19 -4.30 -28.95
N GLU A 2 1.61 -5.29 -29.76
CA GLU A 2 0.81 -6.52 -29.94
C GLU A 2 0.76 -7.43 -28.71
N GLU A 3 1.82 -7.49 -27.91
CA GLU A 3 1.80 -8.20 -26.63
C GLU A 3 0.71 -7.66 -25.68
N ARG A 4 0.49 -6.34 -25.65
CA ARG A 4 -0.58 -5.73 -24.84
C ARG A 4 -1.96 -6.07 -25.36
N LYS A 5 -2.14 -6.21 -26.68
CA LYS A 5 -3.41 -6.66 -27.26
C LYS A 5 -3.73 -8.09 -26.85
N LEU A 6 -2.73 -8.97 -26.76
CA LEU A 6 -2.91 -10.34 -26.28
C LEU A 6 -3.39 -10.41 -24.81
N LEU A 7 -2.98 -9.43 -23.98
CA LEU A 7 -3.41 -9.36 -22.58
C LEU A 7 -4.92 -9.14 -22.42
N HIS A 8 -5.60 -8.51 -23.40
CA HIS A 8 -7.06 -8.33 -23.36
C HIS A 8 -7.82 -9.66 -23.32
N SER A 9 -7.23 -10.75 -23.82
CA SER A 9 -7.86 -12.08 -23.76
C SER A 9 -7.97 -12.64 -22.33
N PHE A 10 -7.16 -12.12 -21.39
CA PHE A 10 -7.19 -12.52 -19.98
C PHE A 10 -8.14 -11.67 -19.13
N LEU A 11 -8.77 -10.63 -19.70
CA LEU A 11 -9.76 -9.82 -19.01
C LEU A 11 -11.11 -10.55 -19.00
N ALA A 12 -11.73 -10.60 -17.83
CA ALA A 12 -13.11 -11.06 -17.69
C ALA A 12 -14.05 -10.13 -18.48
N LYS A 13 -15.02 -10.71 -19.17
CA LYS A 13 -16.02 -9.97 -19.96
C LYS A 13 -17.22 -9.53 -19.13
N SER A 14 -17.41 -10.13 -17.97
CA SER A 14 -18.50 -9.84 -17.03
C SER A 14 -18.04 -10.07 -15.59
N GLN A 15 -18.81 -9.53 -14.63
CA GLN A 15 -18.52 -9.72 -13.20
C GLN A 15 -18.62 -11.19 -12.77
N ASP A 16 -19.50 -11.97 -13.40
CA ASP A 16 -19.72 -13.38 -13.07
C ASP A 16 -18.54 -14.29 -13.46
N GLU A 17 -17.70 -13.83 -14.39
CA GLU A 17 -16.47 -14.52 -14.80
C GLU A 17 -15.30 -14.27 -13.83
N LEU A 18 -15.42 -13.31 -12.91
CA LEU A 18 -14.37 -13.03 -11.94
C LEU A 18 -14.36 -14.09 -10.82
N PRO A 19 -13.20 -14.64 -10.47
CA PRO A 19 -13.11 -15.57 -9.36
C PRO A 19 -13.52 -14.87 -8.06
N PRO A 20 -14.32 -15.52 -7.19
CA PRO A 20 -14.71 -14.94 -5.92
C PRO A 20 -13.46 -14.72 -5.05
N ARG A 21 -13.27 -13.49 -4.59
CA ARG A 21 -12.17 -13.09 -3.70
C ARG A 21 -12.72 -12.36 -2.49
N ARG A 22 -12.09 -12.58 -1.33
CA ARG A 22 -12.38 -11.84 -0.10
C ARG A 22 -11.33 -10.77 0.10
N MET A 23 -11.69 -9.67 0.76
CA MET A 23 -10.76 -8.57 1.06
C MET A 23 -9.52 -9.03 1.84
N LYS A 24 -9.68 -10.03 2.71
CA LYS A 24 -8.58 -10.61 3.49
C LYS A 24 -7.54 -11.34 2.63
N ASP A 25 -7.90 -11.78 1.42
CA ASP A 25 -7.01 -12.54 0.54
C ASP A 25 -5.93 -11.64 -0.09
N SER A 26 -6.14 -10.32 -0.05
CA SER A 26 -5.18 -9.31 -0.49
C SER A 26 -4.76 -8.36 0.65
N TYR A 27 -4.96 -8.75 1.91
CA TYR A 27 -4.46 -7.96 3.04
C TYR A 27 -2.94 -7.95 3.02
N ILE A 28 -2.36 -6.75 2.99
CA ILE A 28 -0.92 -6.53 3.09
C ILE A 28 -0.69 -5.46 4.14
N GLU A 29 0.30 -5.69 5.00
CA GLU A 29 0.73 -4.74 6.02
C GLU A 29 2.25 -4.55 5.94
N VAL A 30 2.66 -3.29 6.05
CA VAL A 30 4.06 -2.87 6.07
C VAL A 30 4.31 -2.06 7.33
N LEU A 31 5.32 -2.47 8.09
CA LEU A 31 5.78 -1.76 9.28
C LEU A 31 7.02 -0.94 8.92
N LEU A 32 6.97 0.35 9.17
CA LEU A 32 8.08 1.29 9.01
C LEU A 32 8.59 1.68 10.42
N PRO A 33 9.66 1.04 10.92
CA PRO A 33 10.17 1.22 12.27
C PRO A 33 11.01 2.50 12.42
N LEU A 34 10.41 3.67 12.16
CA LEU A 34 11.11 4.96 12.21
C LEU A 34 11.72 5.26 13.60
N GLY A 35 11.09 4.76 14.67
CA GLY A 35 11.58 4.96 16.04
C GLY A 35 12.82 4.14 16.40
N SER A 36 12.90 2.89 15.94
CA SER A 36 14.01 1.97 16.29
C SER A 36 15.12 1.91 15.25
N GLU A 37 14.89 2.36 14.01
CA GLU A 37 15.85 2.28 12.90
C GLU A 37 16.23 3.69 12.40
N PRO A 38 17.29 4.32 12.96
CA PRO A 38 17.69 5.69 12.61
C PRO A 38 18.08 5.86 11.13
N GLU A 39 18.78 4.88 10.55
CA GLU A 39 19.20 4.92 9.14
C GLU A 39 18.00 4.90 8.18
N LEU A 40 16.94 4.16 8.55
CA LEU A 40 15.69 4.18 7.82
C LEU A 40 15.01 5.54 7.98
N ARG A 41 14.89 6.02 9.23
CA ARG A 41 14.23 7.28 9.57
C ARG A 41 14.78 8.48 8.80
N GLU A 42 16.09 8.55 8.59
CA GLU A 42 16.71 9.63 7.79
C GLU A 42 16.11 9.77 6.38
N LYS A 43 15.71 8.66 5.76
CA LYS A 43 15.06 8.66 4.42
C LYS A 43 13.65 9.27 4.45
N TYR A 44 13.00 9.26 5.62
CA TYR A 44 11.66 9.79 5.85
C TYR A 44 11.67 11.16 6.51
N LEU A 45 12.84 11.76 6.73
CA LEU A 45 12.97 13.07 7.36
C LEU A 45 13.25 14.18 6.35
N THR A 46 12.79 15.37 6.72
CA THR A 46 13.26 16.64 6.13
C THR A 46 14.46 17.17 6.92
N VAL A 47 15.13 18.19 6.39
CA VAL A 47 16.22 18.89 7.09
C VAL A 47 15.77 19.56 8.40
N GLN A 48 14.47 19.81 8.56
CA GLN A 48 13.86 20.35 9.79
C GLN A 48 13.41 19.25 10.78
N ASN A 49 13.84 18.00 10.58
CA ASN A 49 13.46 16.85 11.41
C ASN A 49 11.95 16.59 11.47
N THR A 50 11.24 16.87 10.38
CA THR A 50 9.81 16.55 10.20
C THR A 50 9.62 15.40 9.22
N VAL A 51 8.48 14.70 9.27
CA VAL A 51 8.19 13.60 8.34
C VAL A 51 8.01 14.15 6.92
N ARG A 52 8.74 13.55 5.96
CA ARG A 52 8.64 13.85 4.54
C ARG A 52 7.42 13.16 3.95
N PHE A 53 6.29 13.86 3.92
CA PHE A 53 5.02 13.34 3.39
C PHE A 53 5.12 12.77 1.97
N GLY A 54 5.89 13.39 1.07
CA GLY A 54 6.08 12.88 -0.28
C GLY A 54 6.62 11.44 -0.31
N ARG A 55 7.53 11.10 0.62
CA ARG A 55 8.07 9.74 0.71
C ARG A 55 7.03 8.73 1.19
N ILE A 56 6.19 9.13 2.15
CA ILE A 56 5.09 8.30 2.64
C ILE A 56 4.05 8.06 1.53
N LEU A 57 3.76 9.09 0.72
CA LEU A 57 2.85 8.96 -0.42
C LEU A 57 3.39 8.00 -1.50
N GLU A 58 4.69 8.01 -1.76
CA GLU A 58 5.34 7.05 -2.68
C GLU A 58 5.18 5.60 -2.20
N ASP A 59 5.37 5.36 -0.90
CA ASP A 59 5.24 4.01 -0.33
C ASP A 59 3.77 3.55 -0.27
N LEU A 60 2.85 4.46 0.05
CA LEU A 60 1.42 4.22 -0.01
C LEU A 60 0.98 3.83 -1.42
N ASP A 61 1.39 4.59 -2.44
CA ASP A 61 1.09 4.28 -3.85
C ASP A 61 1.61 2.89 -4.25
N SER A 62 2.87 2.60 -3.89
CA SER A 62 3.50 1.30 -4.13
C SER A 62 2.73 0.15 -3.46
N LEU A 63 2.31 0.32 -2.20
CA LEU A 63 1.52 -0.64 -1.46
C LEU A 63 0.15 -0.87 -2.10
N GLY A 64 -0.47 0.17 -2.65
CA GLY A 64 -1.76 0.09 -3.34
C GLY A 64 -1.69 -0.70 -4.62
N VAL A 65 -0.70 -0.39 -5.45
CA VAL A 65 -0.43 -1.12 -6.68
C VAL A 65 -0.16 -2.59 -6.35
N LEU A 66 0.65 -2.89 -5.33
CA LEU A 66 0.92 -4.25 -4.91
C LEU A 66 -0.34 -4.98 -4.44
N THR A 67 -1.16 -4.34 -3.61
CA THR A 67 -2.42 -4.89 -3.10
C THR A 67 -3.39 -5.24 -4.24
N CYS A 68 -3.57 -4.33 -5.19
CA CYS A 68 -4.36 -4.55 -6.40
C CYS A 68 -3.82 -5.70 -7.25
N TYR A 69 -2.50 -5.73 -7.46
CA TYR A 69 -1.84 -6.75 -8.26
C TYR A 69 -2.02 -8.13 -7.64
N MET A 70 -1.81 -8.25 -6.32
CA MET A 70 -1.97 -9.51 -5.60
C MET A 70 -3.42 -10.00 -5.62
N HIS A 71 -4.40 -9.09 -5.47
CA HIS A 71 -5.81 -9.44 -5.52
C HIS A 71 -6.25 -9.98 -6.91
N ASN A 72 -5.71 -9.40 -7.98
CA ASN A 72 -6.08 -9.73 -9.36
C ASN A 72 -5.06 -10.65 -10.06
N LYS A 73 -4.13 -11.27 -9.32
CA LYS A 73 -3.05 -12.06 -9.91
C LYS A 73 -3.60 -13.26 -10.66
N ILE A 74 -3.36 -13.30 -11.97
CA ILE A 74 -3.67 -14.43 -12.85
C ILE A 74 -2.42 -15.28 -12.99
N HIS A 75 -2.43 -16.50 -12.44
CA HIS A 75 -1.26 -17.38 -12.39
C HIS A 75 -0.77 -17.81 -13.78
N SER A 76 -1.66 -17.90 -14.77
CA SER A 76 -1.34 -18.26 -16.15
C SER A 76 -0.78 -17.10 -16.99
N ALA A 77 -0.94 -15.86 -16.53
CA ALA A 77 -0.47 -14.68 -17.24
C ALA A 77 0.91 -14.26 -16.71
N LYS A 78 1.89 -14.11 -17.61
CA LYS A 78 3.24 -13.61 -17.26
C LYS A 78 3.22 -12.12 -16.85
N MET A 79 2.19 -11.39 -17.27
CA MET A 79 2.00 -9.96 -17.02
C MET A 79 0.52 -9.69 -16.70
N SER A 80 0.26 -8.74 -15.79
CA SER A 80 -1.12 -8.32 -15.50
C SER A 80 -1.74 -7.60 -16.71
N PRO A 81 -2.98 -7.94 -17.10
CA PRO A 81 -3.71 -7.21 -18.14
C PRO A 81 -4.29 -5.88 -17.62
N LEU A 82 -4.29 -5.66 -16.30
CA LEU A 82 -4.90 -4.50 -15.66
C LEU A 82 -3.91 -3.34 -15.55
N SER A 83 -4.39 -2.14 -15.88
CA SER A 83 -3.71 -0.88 -15.58
C SER A 83 -4.24 -0.37 -14.24
N ILE A 84 -3.39 -0.35 -13.22
CA ILE A 84 -3.75 0.13 -11.89
C ILE A 84 -3.34 1.61 -11.80
N VAL A 85 -4.25 2.44 -11.34
CA VAL A 85 -4.03 3.87 -11.12
C VAL A 85 -4.56 4.26 -9.75
N THR A 86 -3.88 5.19 -9.10
CA THR A 86 -4.33 5.75 -7.84
C THR A 86 -5.32 6.87 -8.12
N ALA A 87 -6.59 6.65 -7.75
CA ALA A 87 -7.68 7.58 -8.02
C ALA A 87 -7.74 8.73 -7.00
N LEU A 88 -7.55 8.41 -5.71
CA LEU A 88 -7.65 9.37 -4.62
C LEU A 88 -6.85 8.91 -3.40
N VAL A 89 -6.33 9.88 -2.66
CA VAL A 89 -5.87 9.72 -1.27
C VAL A 89 -6.70 10.69 -0.43
N ASP A 90 -7.45 10.16 0.53
CA ASP A 90 -8.49 10.92 1.25
C ASP A 90 -7.89 11.83 2.34
N LYS A 91 -7.42 11.26 3.44
CA LYS A 91 -6.89 12.02 4.57
C LYS A 91 -5.63 11.39 5.15
N ILE A 92 -4.58 12.21 5.25
CA ILE A 92 -3.34 11.90 5.95
C ILE A 92 -3.26 12.79 7.18
N GLY A 93 -3.07 12.18 8.35
CA GLY A 93 -2.94 12.88 9.62
C GLY A 93 -1.50 13.36 9.91
N ASN A 94 -1.31 14.00 11.05
CA ASN A 94 0.02 14.38 11.52
C ASN A 94 0.84 13.13 11.86
N LEU A 95 2.07 13.08 11.35
CA LEU A 95 3.00 11.97 11.54
C LEU A 95 4.18 12.40 12.42
N SER A 96 4.49 11.58 13.42
CA SER A 96 5.68 11.71 14.25
C SER A 96 6.86 10.92 13.67
N PRO A 97 8.07 11.50 13.58
CA PRO A 97 9.24 10.80 13.06
C PRO A 97 9.83 9.76 14.04
N GLU A 98 9.41 9.76 15.30
CA GLU A 98 9.95 8.88 16.34
C GLU A 98 9.09 7.64 16.60
N GLN A 99 7.99 7.47 15.86
CA GLN A 99 7.03 6.40 16.07
C GLN A 99 6.99 5.46 14.88
N THR A 100 6.81 4.17 15.15
CA THR A 100 6.61 3.16 14.11
C THR A 100 5.29 3.42 13.39
N LEU A 101 5.34 3.40 12.07
CA LEU A 101 4.21 3.59 11.19
C LEU A 101 3.79 2.24 10.59
N SER A 102 2.54 1.83 10.81
CA SER A 102 1.94 0.69 10.12
C SER A 102 1.10 1.20 8.95
N LEU A 103 1.33 0.64 7.76
CA LEU A 103 0.58 0.86 6.54
C LEU A 103 -0.10 -0.45 6.17
N SER A 104 -1.42 -0.47 6.13
CA SER A 104 -2.19 -1.67 5.74
C SER A 104 -3.11 -1.36 4.58
N GLY A 105 -3.27 -2.32 3.68
CA GLY A 105 -4.11 -2.22 2.50
C GLY A 105 -4.91 -3.50 2.28
N HIS A 106 -6.14 -3.35 1.82
CA HIS A 106 -6.97 -4.45 1.33
C HIS A 106 -7.90 -3.94 0.25
N THR A 107 -8.43 -4.85 -0.58
CA THR A 107 -9.30 -4.45 -1.68
C THR A 107 -10.36 -5.50 -2.02
N SER A 108 -11.52 -5.03 -2.47
CA SER A 108 -12.50 -5.81 -3.23
C SER A 108 -12.78 -5.17 -4.60
N MET A 109 -11.84 -4.33 -5.09
CA MET A 109 -11.73 -3.54 -6.34
C MET A 109 -11.36 -2.07 -6.09
N GLU A 110 -11.75 -1.49 -4.95
CA GLU A 110 -11.20 -0.23 -4.42
C GLU A 110 -10.17 -0.58 -3.32
N VAL A 111 -9.00 0.05 -3.32
CA VAL A 111 -8.01 -0.18 -2.25
C VAL A 111 -8.27 0.79 -1.13
N LYS A 112 -8.58 0.25 0.05
CA LYS A 112 -8.61 1.03 1.28
C LYS A 112 -7.29 0.86 2.00
N MET A 113 -6.60 1.98 2.20
CA MET A 113 -5.38 2.03 3.00
C MET A 113 -5.65 2.66 4.35
N GLN A 114 -5.01 2.11 5.37
CA GLN A 114 -5.01 2.66 6.70
C GLN A 114 -3.59 2.79 7.20
N MET A 115 -3.32 3.94 7.81
CA MET A 115 -2.03 4.28 8.35
C MET A 115 -2.18 4.59 9.84
N PHE A 116 -1.42 3.88 10.67
CA PHE A 116 -1.45 4.03 12.13
C PHE A 116 -0.05 4.21 12.69
N GLN A 117 0.09 5.05 13.70
CA GLN A 117 1.33 5.15 14.46
C GLN A 117 1.18 4.48 15.82
N ALA A 118 2.08 3.55 16.12
CA ALA A 118 2.19 2.97 17.44
C ALA A 118 2.85 4.01 18.36
N GLY A 119 2.05 4.64 19.22
CA GLY A 119 2.57 5.51 20.26
C GLY A 119 3.50 4.70 21.17
N ILE A 120 4.69 5.23 21.43
CA ILE A 120 5.53 4.72 22.51
C ILE A 120 4.74 4.95 23.79
N CYS A 121 4.22 3.87 24.39
CA CYS A 121 3.77 3.90 25.77
C CYS A 121 5.00 4.24 26.60
N LYS A 122 5.18 5.52 26.94
CA LYS A 122 6.15 5.89 27.98
C LYS A 122 5.65 5.20 29.23
N SER A 123 6.29 4.10 29.64
CA SER A 123 6.09 3.52 30.95
C SER A 123 6.49 4.59 31.96
N THR A 124 5.50 5.34 32.42
CA THR A 124 5.61 6.12 33.64
C THR A 124 5.61 5.10 34.76
N HIS A 125 6.80 4.65 35.16
CA HIS A 125 6.97 4.02 36.46
C HIS A 125 7.33 5.13 37.45
N PRO A 126 6.56 5.27 38.56
CA PRO A 126 7.02 5.98 39.74
C PRO A 126 8.13 5.21 40.47
#